data_AF-F8NL24-F1
#
_entry.id   AF-F8NL24-F1
#
_cell.length_a   1.000
_cell.length_b   1.000
_cell.length_c   1.000
_cell.angle_alpha   90.00
_cell.angle_beta   90.00
_cell.angle_gamma   90.00
#
_symmetry.space_group_name_H-M   'P 1'
#
loop_
_entity.id
_entity.type
_entity.pdbx_description
1 polymer ?
#
loop_
_entity_poly.entity_id
_entity_poly.type
_entity_poly.pdbx_seq_one_letter_code
_entity_poly.pdbx_strand_id
1 'polypeptide(L)'
;MAASKVSQKLSTIAASWPVDPFRPNIQLKSFLQSLAAHPKLTPEAVQAAEALGNNAIQKKYPLSKKTLQPASMSKHYERLVEGFENSAKGIGRPWWKVFFGLWR
;
A
#
# COMPACT_ATOMS: atom_id res chain seq x y z
N MET A 1 29.58 0.84 14.12
CA MET A 1 29.68 0.63 12.65
C MET A 1 28.56 -0.24 12.05
N ALA A 2 27.72 -0.95 12.82
CA ALA A 2 26.60 -1.74 12.26
C ALA A 2 25.31 -0.93 11.98
N ALA A 3 25.09 0.16 12.73
CA ALA A 3 23.92 1.04 12.56
C ALA A 3 23.83 1.68 11.17
N SER A 4 24.96 1.94 10.50
CA SER A 4 24.99 2.53 9.16
C SER A 4 24.38 1.60 8.10
N LYS A 5 24.65 0.29 8.16
CA LYS A 5 24.14 -0.66 7.16
C LYS A 5 22.63 -0.87 7.29
N VAL A 6 22.12 -0.97 8.52
CA VAL A 6 20.68 -1.12 8.81
C VAL A 6 19.92 0.16 8.45
N SER A 7 20.47 1.32 8.82
CA SER A 7 19.95 2.64 8.43
C SER A 7 19.91 2.81 6.91
N GLN A 8 21.00 2.47 6.23
CA GLN A 8 21.10 2.57 4.77
C GLN A 8 20.08 1.65 4.08
N LYS A 9 19.91 0.41 4.54
CA LYS A 9 18.89 -0.51 4.00
C LYS A 9 17.48 0.08 4.14
N LEU A 10 17.13 0.60 5.31
CA LEU A 10 15.83 1.22 5.53
C LEU A 10 15.64 2.49 4.67
N SER A 11 16.70 3.28 4.48
CA SER A 11 16.66 4.46 3.61
C SER A 11 16.36 4.10 2.16
N THR A 12 16.93 2.99 1.66
CA THR A 12 16.65 2.47 0.32
C THR A 12 15.19 2.03 0.19
N ILE A 13 14.68 1.27 1.19
CA ILE A 13 13.29 0.83 1.23
C ILE A 13 12.34 2.04 1.24
N ALA A 14 12.66 3.06 2.04
CA ALA A 14 11.87 4.28 2.11
C ALA A 14 11.88 5.04 0.77
N ALA A 15 13.03 5.08 0.07
CA ALA A 15 13.14 5.75 -1.22
C ALA A 15 12.22 5.12 -2.29
N SER A 16 12.13 3.79 -2.33
CA SER A 16 11.26 3.04 -3.25
C SER A 16 9.80 2.98 -2.82
N TRP A 17 9.44 3.50 -1.65
CA TRP A 17 8.07 3.43 -1.14
C TRP A 17 7.13 4.34 -1.95
N PRO A 18 5.94 3.85 -2.35
CA PRO A 18 4.98 4.65 -3.11
C PRO A 18 4.42 5.81 -2.29
N VAL A 19 4.00 6.87 -3.00
CA VAL A 19 3.36 8.04 -2.42
C VAL A 19 1.85 7.79 -2.31
N ASP A 20 1.25 8.15 -1.17
CA ASP A 20 -0.21 8.14 -1.00
C ASP A 20 -0.81 9.40 -1.68
N PRO A 21 -1.60 9.27 -2.75
CA PRO A 21 -2.20 10.41 -3.45
C PRO A 21 -3.31 11.10 -2.66
N PHE A 22 -3.96 10.41 -1.70
CA PHE A 22 -5.08 10.95 -0.92
C PHE A 22 -4.64 11.66 0.35
N ARG A 23 -3.45 11.34 0.85
CA ARG A 23 -2.89 11.94 2.08
C ARG A 23 -1.49 12.49 1.80
N PRO A 24 -1.35 13.54 0.98
CA PRO A 24 -0.04 14.11 0.65
C PRO A 24 0.76 14.54 1.89
N ASN A 25 0.07 14.92 2.97
CA ASN A 25 0.69 15.38 4.21
C ASN A 25 1.16 14.25 5.15
N ILE A 26 0.71 13.00 4.94
CA ILE A 26 1.02 11.87 5.84
C ILE A 26 1.58 10.73 4.98
N GLN A 27 2.90 10.71 4.83
CA GLN A 27 3.59 9.75 3.96
C GLN A 27 4.41 8.77 4.79
N LEU A 28 4.15 7.47 4.59
CA LEU A 28 4.93 6.41 5.24
C LEU A 28 6.40 6.47 4.82
N LYS A 29 6.68 6.86 3.57
CA LYS A 29 8.03 7.15 3.08
C LYS A 29 8.81 8.10 4.00
N SER A 30 8.21 9.24 4.34
CA SER A 30 8.84 10.25 5.20
C SER A 30 9.09 9.72 6.62
N PHE A 31 8.13 8.96 7.15
CA PHE A 31 8.31 8.26 8.43
C PHE A 31 9.49 7.28 8.38
N LEU A 32 9.56 6.41 7.38
CA LEU A 32 10.65 5.44 7.23
C LEU A 32 12.02 6.11 7.05
N GLN A 33 12.08 7.24 6.32
CA GLN A 33 13.29 8.07 6.22
C GLN A 33 13.72 8.62 7.57
N SER A 34 12.79 9.17 8.36
CA SER A 34 13.09 9.68 9.70
C SER A 34 13.52 8.55 10.65
N LEU A 35 12.92 7.37 10.54
CA LEU A 35 13.24 6.19 11.33
C LEU A 35 14.64 5.65 10.99
N ALA A 36 15.05 5.74 9.73
CA ALA A 36 16.39 5.35 9.30
C ALA A 36 17.48 6.23 9.95
N ALA A 37 17.20 7.51 10.22
CA ALA A 37 18.13 8.42 10.90
C ALA A 37 18.06 8.31 12.44
N HIS A 38 17.09 7.58 12.99
CA HIS A 38 16.86 7.52 14.42
C HIS A 38 17.89 6.63 15.14
N PRO A 39 18.45 7.06 16.30
CA PRO A 39 19.52 6.33 16.99
C PRO A 39 19.09 4.97 17.56
N LYS A 40 17.79 4.73 17.74
CA LYS A 40 17.22 3.47 18.26
C LYS A 40 16.60 2.61 17.14
N LEU A 41 17.16 2.63 15.95
CA LEU A 41 16.70 1.77 14.86
C LEU A 41 16.97 0.29 15.18
N THR A 42 15.92 -0.53 15.14
CA THR A 42 16.02 -1.97 15.36
C THR A 42 16.09 -2.73 14.02
N PRO A 43 16.87 -3.82 13.93
CA PRO A 43 16.91 -4.64 12.73
C PRO A 43 15.55 -5.28 12.38
N GLU A 44 14.72 -5.57 13.38
CA GLU A 44 13.37 -6.10 13.21
C GLU A 44 12.46 -5.10 12.48
N ALA A 45 12.60 -3.80 12.74
CA ALA A 45 11.83 -2.77 12.05
C ALA A 45 12.17 -2.73 10.55
N VAL A 46 13.45 -2.93 10.20
CA VAL A 46 13.88 -2.98 8.80
C VAL A 46 13.35 -4.23 8.11
N GLN A 47 13.38 -5.38 8.78
CA GLN A 47 12.79 -6.62 8.26
C GLN A 47 11.27 -6.49 8.09
N ALA A 48 10.58 -5.85 9.03
CA ALA A 48 9.14 -5.59 8.94
C ALA A 48 8.80 -4.68 7.76
N ALA A 49 9.54 -3.59 7.57
CA ALA A 49 9.37 -2.69 6.43
C ALA A 49 9.60 -3.42 5.09
N GLU A 50 10.64 -4.26 5.00
CA GLU A 50 10.92 -5.08 3.83
C GLU A 50 9.81 -6.12 3.56
N ALA A 51 9.32 -6.80 4.60
CA ALA A 51 8.23 -7.77 4.49
C ALA A 51 6.91 -7.13 4.02
N LEU A 52 6.61 -5.92 4.53
CA LEU A 52 5.47 -5.12 4.09
C LEU A 52 5.62 -4.71 2.62
N GLY A 53 6.74 -4.12 2.23
CA GLY A 53 6.98 -3.67 0.85
C GLY A 53 6.94 -4.80 -0.17
N ASN A 54 7.40 -6.00 0.21
CA ASN A 54 7.39 -7.17 -0.66
C ASN A 54 6.07 -7.95 -0.69
N ASN A 55 5.05 -7.48 0.05
CA ASN A 55 3.77 -8.20 0.24
C ASN A 55 3.98 -9.65 0.74
N ALA A 56 4.98 -9.87 1.61
CA ALA A 56 5.43 -11.20 1.99
C ALA A 56 4.31 -12.02 2.67
N ILE A 57 3.49 -11.38 3.51
CA ILE A 57 2.38 -12.04 4.21
C ILE A 57 1.27 -12.46 3.24
N GLN A 58 0.95 -11.62 2.26
CA GLN A 58 -0.03 -11.94 1.22
C GLN A 58 0.42 -13.13 0.37
N LYS A 59 1.72 -13.20 0.05
CA LYS A 59 2.31 -14.34 -0.67
C LYS A 59 2.32 -15.62 0.17
N LYS A 60 2.60 -15.50 1.47
CA LYS A 60 2.65 -16.63 2.39
C LYS A 60 1.27 -17.23 2.68
N TYR A 61 0.24 -16.38 2.75
CA TYR A 61 -1.14 -16.77 3.03
C TYR A 61 -2.06 -16.28 1.91
N PRO A 62 -2.04 -16.93 0.73
CA PRO A 62 -2.87 -16.52 -0.39
C PRO A 62 -4.35 -16.66 -0.04
N LEU A 63 -5.12 -15.60 -0.32
CA LEU A 63 -6.56 -15.60 -0.07
C LEU A 63 -7.28 -16.45 -1.13
N SER A 64 -8.31 -17.17 -0.71
CA SER A 64 -9.11 -17.97 -1.64
C SER A 64 -9.87 -17.09 -2.63
N LYS A 65 -10.10 -17.60 -3.85
CA LYS A 65 -10.90 -16.90 -4.86
C LYS A 65 -12.31 -16.59 -4.36
N LYS A 66 -12.93 -17.46 -3.55
CA LYS A 66 -14.25 -17.23 -2.95
C LYS A 66 -14.26 -16.06 -1.96
N THR A 67 -13.14 -15.83 -1.26
CA THR A 67 -12.97 -14.69 -0.35
C THR A 67 -12.80 -13.38 -1.12
N LEU A 68 -12.04 -13.39 -2.23
CA LEU A 68 -11.81 -12.23 -3.08
C LEU A 68 -12.95 -11.96 -4.08
N GLN A 69 -13.83 -12.92 -4.31
CA GLN A 69 -14.94 -12.80 -5.26
C GLN A 69 -16.20 -13.37 -4.60
N PRO A 70 -16.84 -12.60 -3.68
CA PRO A 70 -18.03 -13.07 -2.99
C PRO A 70 -19.17 -13.31 -3.99
N ALA A 71 -20.02 -14.30 -3.72
CA ALA A 71 -21.10 -14.70 -4.64
C ALA A 71 -22.08 -13.55 -4.95
N SER A 72 -22.33 -12.67 -3.99
CA SER A 72 -23.18 -11.48 -4.16
C SER A 72 -22.56 -10.40 -5.05
N MET A 73 -21.23 -10.28 -5.08
CA MET A 73 -20.50 -9.28 -5.86
C MET A 73 -19.11 -9.80 -6.28
N SER A 74 -19.06 -10.59 -7.35
CA SER A 74 -17.82 -11.23 -7.82
C SER A 74 -16.69 -10.26 -8.14
N LYS A 75 -17.02 -9.03 -8.58
CA LYS A 75 -16.06 -7.97 -8.92
C LYS A 75 -15.81 -6.96 -7.80
N HIS A 76 -16.16 -7.25 -6.54
CA HIS A 76 -16.12 -6.27 -5.46
C HIS A 76 -14.75 -5.58 -5.31
N TYR A 77 -13.69 -6.35 -5.11
CA TYR A 77 -12.36 -5.78 -4.89
C TYR A 77 -11.72 -5.20 -6.17
N GLU A 78 -12.01 -5.77 -7.34
CA GLU A 78 -11.61 -5.19 -8.64
C GLU A 78 -12.15 -3.76 -8.77
N ARG A 79 -13.45 -3.58 -8.45
CA ARG A 79 -14.11 -2.27 -8.46
C ARG A 79 -13.55 -1.29 -7.44
N LEU A 80 -13.12 -1.78 -6.27
CA LEU A 80 -12.48 -0.94 -5.25
C LEU A 80 -11.13 -0.41 -5.75
N VAL A 81 -10.31 -1.27 -6.35
CA VAL A 81 -9.01 -0.87 -6.92
C VAL A 81 -9.20 0.10 -8.08
N GLU A 82 -10.11 -0.19 -9.01
CA GLU A 82 -10.44 0.71 -10.13
C GLU A 82 -10.93 2.07 -9.63
N GLY A 83 -11.82 2.08 -8.63
CA GLY A 83 -12.33 3.31 -8.01
C GLY A 83 -11.21 4.13 -7.36
N PHE A 84 -10.28 3.47 -6.66
CA PHE A 84 -9.11 4.10 -6.07
C PHE A 84 -8.22 4.76 -7.15
N GLU A 85 -7.87 4.02 -8.20
CA GLU A 85 -7.02 4.52 -9.29
C GLU A 85 -7.67 5.69 -10.05
N ASN A 86 -8.95 5.57 -10.37
CA ASN A 86 -9.69 6.63 -11.06
C ASN A 86 -9.80 7.88 -10.19
N SER A 87 -10.09 7.71 -8.89
CA SER A 87 -10.15 8.84 -7.96
C SER A 87 -8.79 9.53 -7.79
N ALA A 88 -7.69 8.77 -7.75
CA ALA A 88 -6.34 9.33 -7.72
C ALA A 88 -6.00 10.14 -8.98
N LYS A 89 -6.60 9.80 -10.14
CA LYS A 89 -6.51 10.56 -11.40
C LYS A 89 -7.48 11.74 -11.49
N GLY A 90 -8.32 11.96 -10.46
CA GLY A 90 -9.39 12.97 -10.48
C GLY A 90 -10.60 12.58 -11.35
N ILE A 91 -10.71 11.31 -11.76
CA ILE A 91 -11.78 10.80 -12.60
C ILE A 91 -12.92 10.31 -11.69
N GLY A 92 -13.99 11.10 -11.60
CA GLY A 92 -15.22 10.72 -10.90
C GLY A 92 -16.12 9.80 -11.73
N ARG A 93 -16.91 8.96 -11.07
CA ARG A 93 -17.98 8.21 -11.74
C ARG A 93 -19.18 9.13 -12.02
N PRO A 94 -19.77 9.10 -13.23
CA PRO A 94 -21.02 9.80 -13.50
C PRO A 94 -22.12 9.39 -12.51
N TRP A 95 -22.88 10.36 -12.00
CA TRP A 95 -23.90 10.13 -10.97
C TRP A 95 -24.91 9.03 -11.35
N TRP A 96 -25.34 8.98 -12.62
CA TRP A 96 -26.28 7.98 -13.12
C TRP A 96 -25.69 6.56 -13.08
N LYS A 97 -24.38 6.39 -13.32
CA LYS A 97 -23.70 5.08 -13.17
C LYS A 97 -23.69 4.62 -11.72
N VAL A 98 -23.58 5.57 -10.77
CA VAL A 98 -23.65 5.26 -9.33
C VAL A 98 -25.08 4.87 -8.96
N PHE A 99 -26.07 5.66 -9.37
CA PHE A 99 -27.49 5.42 -9.10
C PHE A 99 -27.99 4.06 -9.62
N PHE A 100 -27.65 3.70 -10.86
CA PHE A 100 -28.04 2.41 -11.45
C PHE A 100 -27.11 1.24 -11.11
N GLY A 101 -26.07 1.46 -10.29
CA GLY A 101 -25.10 0.40 -9.95
C GLY A 101 -24.32 -0.13 -11.15
N LEU A 102 -24.16 0.67 -12.22
CA LEU A 102 -23.52 0.26 -13.47
C LEU A 102 -22.00 0.38 -13.37
N TRP A 103 -21.31 -0.75 -13.51
CA TRP A 103 -19.85 -0.86 -13.55
C TRP A 103 -19.44 -1.38 -14.94
N ARG A 104 -18.99 -0.47 -15.80
CA ARG A 104 -18.48 -0.70 -17.16
C ARG A 104 -17.44 0.37 -17.48
#